data_AF-X1IKR0-F1
#
_entry.id   AF-X1IKR0-F1
#
_cell.length_a   1.000
_cell.length_b   1.000
_cell.length_c   1.000
_cell.angle_alpha   90.00
_cell.angle_beta   90.00
_cell.angle_gamma   90.00
#
_symmetry.space_group_name_H-M   'P 1'
#
loop_
_entity.id
_entity.type
_entity.pdbx_description
1 polymer ?
#
loop_
_entity_poly.entity_id
_entity_poly.type
_entity_poly.pdbx_seq_one_letter_code
_entity_poly.pdbx_strand_id
1 'polypeptide(L)'
;CSYDVMNKNEPLEGELGFKRIETLQHYPDSDLHACARASVGWLRFHIASQYSFIRAILEDLTPEPSFEDGLAVQRIMEAAYLSSEEKKWIDLTG
;
A
#
# COMPACT_ATOMS: atom_id res chain seq x y z
N CYS A 1 14.07 16.31 -3.92
CA CYS A 1 14.00 17.77 -3.68
C CYS A 1 15.25 18.14 -2.88
N SER A 2 16.18 18.93 -3.42
CA SER A 2 17.44 19.21 -2.72
C SER A 2 17.65 20.71 -2.55
N TYR A 3 17.99 21.08 -1.33
CA TYR A 3 18.53 22.39 -0.99
C TYR A 3 19.88 22.55 -1.69
N ASP A 4 20.10 23.71 -2.30
CA ASP A 4 21.37 24.03 -2.96
C ASP A 4 21.90 25.36 -2.44
N VAL A 5 23.04 25.26 -1.77
CA VAL A 5 23.74 26.34 -1.08
C VAL A 5 24.34 27.35 -2.06
N MET A 6 24.51 26.96 -3.33
CA MET A 6 25.07 27.83 -4.37
C MET A 6 24.04 28.80 -4.94
N ASN A 7 22.77 28.72 -4.53
CA ASN A 7 21.75 29.69 -4.91
C ASN A 7 22.03 31.07 -4.29
N LYS A 8 21.54 32.11 -4.97
CA LYS A 8 21.76 33.51 -4.60
C LYS A 8 21.34 33.77 -3.15
N ASN A 9 22.22 34.34 -2.32
CA ASN A 9 21.97 34.59 -0.90
C ASN A 9 21.98 36.09 -0.59
N GLU A 10 20.90 36.79 -0.96
CA GLU A 10 20.78 38.21 -0.68
C GLU A 10 19.70 38.49 0.37
N PRO A 11 19.87 39.50 1.25
CA PRO A 11 18.93 39.78 2.35
C PRO A 11 17.49 40.09 1.93
N LEU A 12 17.28 40.53 0.68
CA LEU A 12 15.96 40.94 0.16
C LEU A 12 15.51 40.14 -1.07
N GLU A 13 16.42 39.50 -1.83
CA GLU A 13 16.12 38.77 -3.07
C GLU A 13 17.05 37.54 -3.26
N GLY A 14 17.08 36.64 -2.27
CA GLY A 14 17.78 35.37 -2.33
C GLY A 14 16.92 34.20 -2.85
N GLU A 15 17.55 33.23 -3.51
CA GLU A 15 16.92 31.98 -4.01
C GLU A 15 17.32 30.73 -3.20
N LEU A 16 17.91 30.92 -2.02
CA LEU A 16 18.22 29.81 -1.12
C LEU A 16 16.95 29.21 -0.53
N GLY A 17 16.72 27.92 -0.82
CA GLY A 17 15.56 27.17 -0.35
C GLY A 17 15.15 26.04 -1.30
N PHE A 18 14.10 25.30 -0.93
CA PHE A 18 13.50 24.27 -1.79
C PHE A 18 12.57 24.92 -2.83
N LYS A 19 12.78 24.62 -4.13
CA LYS A 19 12.04 25.27 -5.24
C LYS A 19 10.70 24.62 -5.62
N ARG A 20 10.46 23.33 -5.33
CA ARG A 20 9.17 22.64 -5.57
C ARG A 20 9.03 21.32 -4.79
N ILE A 21 7.84 21.03 -4.30
CA ILE A 21 7.51 19.75 -3.64
C ILE A 21 6.93 18.76 -4.66
N GLU A 22 7.30 17.49 -4.51
CA GLU A 22 7.00 16.37 -5.43
C GLU A 22 5.49 16.11 -5.59
N THR A 23 5.01 15.99 -6.83
CA THR A 23 3.60 15.74 -7.15
C THR A 23 3.35 14.24 -7.34
N LEU A 24 3.31 13.56 -6.21
CA LEU A 24 2.89 12.19 -6.02
C LEU A 24 1.42 12.01 -6.41
N GLN A 25 1.14 11.99 -7.71
CA GLN A 25 -0.22 11.94 -8.28
C GLN A 25 -1.07 13.22 -8.03
N HIS A 26 -0.43 14.38 -7.87
CA HIS A 26 -1.17 15.66 -7.73
C HIS A 26 -1.44 16.32 -9.09
N TYR A 27 -2.16 15.62 -9.98
CA TYR A 27 -2.75 16.19 -11.20
C TYR A 27 -4.27 15.96 -11.21
N PRO A 28 -5.06 16.80 -11.89
CA PRO A 28 -6.53 16.81 -11.76
C PRO A 28 -7.23 15.47 -12.01
N ASP A 29 -6.60 14.56 -12.76
CA ASP A 29 -7.15 13.26 -13.16
C ASP A 29 -6.40 12.05 -12.55
N SER A 30 -5.76 12.22 -11.39
CA SER A 30 -4.98 11.14 -10.78
C SER A 30 -5.80 10.21 -9.88
N ASP A 31 -6.76 9.52 -10.49
CA ASP A 31 -7.63 8.55 -9.81
C ASP A 31 -7.05 7.12 -9.81
N LEU A 32 -5.73 7.00 -9.96
CA LEU A 32 -5.09 5.70 -9.91
C LEU A 32 -5.19 5.14 -8.49
N HIS A 33 -5.76 3.93 -8.37
CA HIS A 33 -5.86 3.19 -7.10
C HIS A 33 -4.50 2.89 -6.44
N ALA A 34 -3.39 3.11 -7.15
CA ALA A 34 -2.05 2.90 -6.64
C ALA A 34 -1.60 4.11 -5.82
N CYS A 35 -1.21 3.88 -4.56
CA CYS A 35 -0.56 4.92 -3.77
C CYS A 35 0.64 5.49 -4.54
N ALA A 36 0.71 6.80 -4.69
CA ALA A 36 1.77 7.49 -5.43
C ALA A 36 3.20 7.21 -4.94
N ARG A 37 3.35 6.74 -3.70
CA ARG A 37 4.62 6.31 -3.09
C ARG A 37 4.78 4.80 -3.02
N ALA A 38 3.84 4.05 -3.58
CA ALA A 38 3.96 2.59 -3.63
C ALA A 38 5.19 2.22 -4.45
N SER A 39 5.92 1.20 -3.99
CA SER A 39 6.98 0.63 -4.78
C SER A 39 6.40 0.08 -6.09
N VAL A 40 7.20 0.06 -7.15
CA VAL A 40 6.79 -0.50 -8.46
C VAL A 40 6.24 -1.93 -8.31
N GLY A 41 6.80 -2.71 -7.38
CA GLY A 41 6.33 -4.06 -7.06
C GLY A 41 4.89 -4.11 -6.56
N TRP A 42 4.48 -3.16 -5.71
CA TRP A 42 3.15 -3.15 -5.10
C TRP A 42 2.05 -3.16 -6.16
N LEU A 43 2.08 -2.24 -7.12
CA LEU A 43 1.06 -2.17 -8.17
C LEU A 43 1.04 -3.44 -9.02
N ARG A 44 2.23 -3.98 -9.35
CA ARG A 44 2.35 -5.22 -10.13
C ARG A 44 1.74 -6.42 -9.41
N PHE A 45 1.95 -6.54 -8.10
CA PHE A 45 1.37 -7.64 -7.31
C PHE A 45 -0.16 -7.53 -7.20
N HIS A 46 -0.71 -6.33 -7.01
CA HIS A 46 -2.17 -6.13 -6.96
C HIS A 46 -2.85 -6.46 -8.28
N ILE A 47 -2.31 -5.98 -9.40
CA ILE A 47 -2.84 -6.30 -10.74
C ILE A 47 -2.76 -7.81 -11.00
N ALA A 48 -1.63 -8.45 -10.66
CA ALA A 48 -1.47 -9.89 -10.83
C ALA A 48 -2.49 -10.68 -9.99
N SER A 49 -2.73 -10.28 -8.74
CA SER A 49 -3.73 -10.91 -7.86
C SER A 49 -5.15 -10.80 -8.44
N GLN A 50 -5.54 -9.61 -8.90
CA GLN A 50 -6.86 -9.40 -9.55
C GLN A 50 -7.00 -10.22 -10.82
N TYR A 51 -5.97 -10.24 -11.67
CA TYR A 51 -5.96 -11.04 -12.89
C TYR A 51 -6.12 -12.54 -12.58
N SER A 52 -5.35 -13.07 -11.64
CA SER A 52 -5.43 -14.48 -11.24
C SER A 52 -6.84 -14.86 -10.75
N PHE A 53 -7.46 -14.01 -9.93
CA PHE A 53 -8.82 -14.23 -9.43
C PHE A 53 -9.86 -14.24 -10.55
N ILE A 54 -9.85 -13.21 -11.42
CA ILE A 54 -10.79 -13.11 -12.54
C ILE A 54 -10.59 -14.27 -13.52
N ARG A 55 -9.34 -14.63 -13.81
CA ARG A 55 -9.00 -15.77 -14.67
C ARG A 55 -9.54 -17.07 -14.10
N ALA A 56 -9.38 -17.30 -12.79
CA ALA A 56 -9.90 -18.50 -12.14
C ALA A 56 -11.41 -18.63 -12.30
N ILE A 57 -12.15 -17.51 -12.18
CA ILE A 57 -13.61 -17.49 -12.43
C ILE A 57 -13.93 -17.83 -13.89
N LEU A 58 -13.21 -17.25 -14.85
CA LEU A 58 -13.48 -17.46 -16.28
C LEU A 58 -13.14 -18.88 -16.76
N GLU A 59 -12.10 -19.48 -16.18
CA GLU A 59 -11.59 -20.81 -16.54
C GLU A 59 -12.16 -21.93 -15.66
N ASP A 60 -13.10 -21.62 -14.75
CA ASP A 60 -13.66 -22.55 -13.76
C ASP A 60 -12.58 -23.29 -12.94
N LEU A 61 -11.56 -22.53 -12.53
CA LEU A 61 -10.46 -22.99 -11.67
C LEU A 61 -10.70 -22.51 -10.24
N THR A 62 -10.13 -23.25 -9.27
CA THR A 62 -10.06 -22.79 -7.89
C THR A 62 -9.13 -21.57 -7.80
N PRO A 63 -9.58 -20.41 -7.29
CA PRO A 63 -8.71 -19.25 -7.09
C PRO A 63 -7.67 -19.52 -6.01
N GLU A 64 -6.45 -19.02 -6.22
CA GLU A 64 -5.36 -19.03 -5.24
C GLU A 64 -4.89 -17.58 -4.98
N PRO A 65 -4.92 -17.09 -3.71
CA PRO A 65 -5.39 -17.79 -2.51
C PRO A 65 -6.89 -18.12 -2.55
N SER A 66 -7.28 -19.19 -1.87
CA SER A 66 -8.67 -19.66 -1.81
C SER A 66 -9.49 -18.95 -0.73
N PHE A 67 -10.78 -19.28 -0.65
CA PHE A 67 -11.64 -18.79 0.42
C PHE A 67 -11.17 -19.29 1.80
N GLU A 68 -10.74 -20.55 1.88
CA GLU A 68 -10.24 -21.19 3.10
C GLU A 68 -8.97 -20.50 3.61
N ASP A 69 -8.08 -20.07 2.72
CA ASP A 69 -6.91 -19.26 3.07
C ASP A 69 -7.35 -17.94 3.72
N GLY A 70 -8.35 -17.27 3.12
CA GLY A 70 -8.96 -16.06 3.67
C GLY A 70 -9.58 -16.30 5.05
N LEU A 71 -10.32 -17.39 5.23
CA LEU A 71 -10.92 -17.78 6.50
C LEU A 71 -9.85 -18.02 7.58
N ALA A 72 -8.75 -18.69 7.23
CA ALA A 72 -7.64 -18.94 8.15
C ALA A 72 -7.00 -17.63 8.63
N VAL A 73 -6.77 -16.68 7.72
CA VAL A 73 -6.28 -15.34 8.08
C VAL A 73 -7.25 -14.62 9.00
N GLN A 74 -8.55 -14.65 8.71
CA GLN A 74 -9.56 -14.00 9.57
C GLN A 74 -9.60 -14.59 10.99
N ARG A 75 -9.46 -15.92 11.13
CA ARG A 75 -9.37 -16.56 12.45
C ARG A 75 -8.16 -16.07 13.25
N ILE A 76 -7.01 -15.91 12.60
CA ILE A 76 -5.79 -15.39 13.24
C ILE A 76 -5.99 -13.93 13.66
N MET A 77 -6.60 -13.12 12.79
CA MET A 77 -6.90 -11.71 13.08
C MET A 77 -7.81 -11.57 14.30
N GLU A 78 -8.89 -12.36 14.37
CA GLU A 78 -9.81 -12.38 15.49
C GLU A 78 -9.11 -12.76 16.80
N ALA A 79 -8.31 -13.83 16.79
CA ALA A 79 -7.56 -14.26 17.95
C ALA A 79 -6.55 -13.19 18.43
N ALA A 80 -5.96 -12.43 17.50
CA ALA A 80 -5.06 -11.33 17.85
C ALA A 80 -5.82 -10.18 18.55
N TYR A 81 -7.03 -9.85 18.08
CA TYR A 81 -7.88 -8.86 18.74
C TYR A 81 -8.27 -9.30 20.15
N LEU A 82 -8.77 -10.54 20.30
CA LEU A 82 -9.13 -11.12 21.60
C LEU A 82 -7.93 -11.21 22.55
N SER A 83 -6.76 -11.58 22.03
CA SER A 83 -5.53 -11.65 22.82
C SER A 83 -5.13 -10.29 23.39
N SER A 84 -5.27 -9.23 22.60
CA SER A 84 -4.99 -7.86 23.03
C SER A 84 -5.98 -7.38 24.11
N GLU A 85 -7.27 -7.71 23.98
CA GLU A 85 -8.30 -7.35 24.95
C GLU A 85 -8.12 -8.10 26.27
N GLU A 86 -7.95 -9.41 26.20
CA GLU A 86 -7.90 -10.30 27.36
C GLU A 86 -6.50 -10.41 27.99
N LYS A 87 -5.47 -9.85 27.34
CA LYS A 87 -4.06 -9.90 27.77
C LYS A 87 -3.56 -11.33 28.00
N LYS A 88 -4.01 -12.28 27.18
CA LYS A 88 -3.65 -13.69 27.26
C LYS A 88 -3.49 -14.29 25.87
N TRP A 89 -2.88 -15.47 25.81
CA TRP A 89 -2.81 -16.25 24.58
C TRP A 89 -4.18 -16.84 24.26
N ILE A 90 -4.61 -16.70 23.00
CA ILE A 90 -5.84 -17.30 22.47
C ILE A 90 -5.45 -18.48 21.59
N ASP A 91 -6.06 -19.64 21.84
CA ASP A 91 -5.83 -20.83 21.04
C ASP A 91 -6.65 -20.77 19.74
N LEU A 92 -6.04 -21.24 18.65
CA LEU A 92 -6.61 -21.26 17.30
C LEU A 92 -7.22 -22.63 16.93
N THR A 93 -7.11 -23.63 17.80
CA THR A 93 -7.59 -25.00 17.52
C THR A 93 -9.08 -25.23 17.76
N GLY A 94 -9.82 -24.19 18.15
CA GLY A 94 -11.27 -24.21 18.40
C GLY A 94 -12.14 -24.24 17.15
#